data_AF-A0A444K7M0-F1
#
_entry.id   AF-A0A444K7M0-F1
#
_cell.length_a   1.000
_cell.length_b   1.000
_cell.length_c   1.000
_cell.angle_alpha   90.00
_cell.angle_beta   90.00
_cell.angle_gamma   90.00
#
_symmetry.space_group_name_H-M   'P 1'
#
loop_
_entity.id
_entity.type
_entity.pdbx_description
1 polymer ?
#
loop_
_entity_poly.entity_id
_entity_poly.type
_entity_poly.pdbx_seq_one_letter_code
_entity_poly.pdbx_strand_id
1 'polypeptide(L)'
;MSKFVAALPMYDWPEARGEVDVQWARLRDAFRQRGIEAPETVVRRNGDLPPVPGGILDAAGEVIAPDPATLPPDEFDFHQLWLSPALLFGQTCWGPMELGLARHVQVIAQPNYDAFEGGQGELYSSALVMAADGGFSVASPQDGKAVIPLDLLRGKRFIFNNPDSMSGLIALTRDLEAMGESLDIFASRGESGGHRSSI
;
A
#
# COMPACT_ATOMS: atom_id res chain seq x y z
N MET A 1 -14.29 -23.24 7.98
CA MET A 1 -13.57 -21.98 7.75
C MET A 1 -13.23 -21.92 6.28
N SER A 2 -13.35 -20.76 5.63
CA SER A 2 -13.01 -20.62 4.20
C SER A 2 -11.53 -20.96 3.99
N LYS A 3 -11.21 -21.58 2.86
CA LYS A 3 -9.82 -21.80 2.43
C LYS A 3 -9.14 -20.54 1.90
N PHE A 4 -9.93 -19.49 1.65
CA PHE A 4 -9.45 -18.24 1.09
C PHE A 4 -9.06 -17.24 2.18
N VAL A 5 -8.17 -16.31 1.84
CA VAL A 5 -7.77 -15.20 2.70
C VAL A 5 -8.19 -13.86 2.10
N ALA A 6 -8.45 -12.90 2.97
CA ALA A 6 -8.68 -11.52 2.58
C ALA A 6 -7.90 -10.58 3.51
N ALA A 7 -7.43 -9.45 3.01
CA ALA A 7 -6.73 -8.46 3.82
C ALA A 7 -6.85 -7.05 3.26
N LEU A 8 -6.84 -6.07 4.16
CA LEU A 8 -6.90 -4.64 3.87
C LEU A 8 -5.73 -3.91 4.57
N PRO A 9 -4.47 -4.30 4.34
CA PRO A 9 -3.38 -4.04 5.29
C PRO A 9 -2.87 -2.59 5.33
N MET A 10 -3.09 -1.81 4.27
CA MET A 10 -2.37 -0.53 4.07
C MET A 10 -2.62 0.50 5.19
N TYR A 11 -3.82 0.50 5.76
CA TYR A 11 -4.26 1.44 6.80
C TYR A 11 -4.99 0.76 7.98
N ASP A 12 -4.73 -0.55 8.20
CA ASP A 12 -5.39 -1.35 9.24
C ASP A 12 -4.72 -1.21 10.63
N TRP A 13 -4.58 0.04 11.08
CA TRP A 13 -4.04 0.37 12.40
C TRP A 13 -4.99 -0.04 13.53
N PRO A 14 -4.51 -0.29 14.76
CA PRO A 14 -5.34 -0.71 15.88
C PRO A 14 -6.61 0.13 16.08
N GLU A 15 -6.52 1.45 15.91
CA GLU A 15 -7.64 2.40 16.01
C GLU A 15 -8.61 2.34 14.82
N ALA A 16 -8.16 1.92 13.64
CA ALA A 16 -8.96 1.85 12.41
C ALA A 16 -9.58 0.46 12.18
N ARG A 17 -9.10 -0.58 12.88
CA ARG A 17 -9.54 -1.99 12.70
C ARG A 17 -11.06 -2.17 12.76
N GLY A 18 -11.74 -1.44 13.63
CA GLY A 18 -13.20 -1.51 13.73
C GLY A 18 -13.90 -1.08 12.43
N GLU A 19 -13.41 -0.03 11.78
CA GLU A 19 -13.94 0.45 10.50
C GLU A 19 -13.59 -0.51 9.36
N VAL A 20 -12.36 -1.03 9.34
CA VAL A 20 -11.89 -2.03 8.37
C VAL A 20 -12.71 -3.33 8.47
N ASP A 21 -12.98 -3.81 9.68
CA ASP A 21 -13.78 -5.01 9.92
C ASP A 21 -15.24 -4.82 9.45
N VAL A 22 -15.82 -3.64 9.69
CA VAL A 22 -17.17 -3.29 9.19
C VAL A 22 -17.19 -3.22 7.67
N GLN A 23 -16.16 -2.64 7.04
CA GLN A 23 -16.03 -2.60 5.58
C GLN A 23 -15.92 -4.02 5.02
N TRP A 24 -15.08 -4.87 5.61
CA TRP A 24 -14.94 -6.26 5.19
C TRP A 24 -16.24 -7.04 5.35
N ALA A 25 -16.94 -6.92 6.46
CA ALA A 25 -18.21 -7.61 6.68
C ALA A 25 -19.23 -7.32 5.56
N ARG A 26 -19.32 -6.06 5.12
CA ARG A 26 -20.20 -5.67 3.99
C ARG A 26 -19.78 -6.32 2.67
N LEU A 27 -18.48 -6.31 2.36
CA LEU A 27 -17.94 -6.94 1.15
C LEU A 27 -18.14 -8.46 1.15
N ARG A 28 -17.79 -9.09 2.27
CA ARG A 28 -17.96 -10.52 2.52
C ARG A 28 -19.41 -10.97 2.34
N ASP A 29 -20.37 -10.24 2.92
CA ASP A 29 -21.78 -10.59 2.79
C ASP A 29 -22.26 -10.45 1.33
N ALA A 30 -21.80 -9.42 0.62
CA ALA A 30 -22.08 -9.23 -0.81
C ALA A 30 -21.45 -10.30 -1.71
N PHE A 31 -20.25 -10.80 -1.36
CA PHE A 31 -19.59 -11.93 -2.01
C PHE A 31 -20.36 -13.23 -1.77
N ARG A 32 -20.73 -13.52 -0.52
CA ARG A 32 -21.47 -14.74 -0.15
C ARG A 32 -22.85 -14.79 -0.81
N GLN A 33 -23.54 -13.65 -0.92
CA GLN A 33 -24.80 -13.55 -1.67
C GLN A 33 -24.65 -13.91 -3.16
N ARG A 34 -23.45 -13.78 -3.72
CA ARG A 34 -23.10 -14.16 -5.09
C ARG A 34 -22.47 -15.56 -5.19
N GLY A 35 -22.48 -16.33 -4.11
CA GLY A 35 -21.88 -17.67 -4.06
C GLY A 35 -20.35 -17.69 -3.99
N ILE A 36 -19.70 -16.55 -3.72
CA ILE A 36 -18.24 -16.47 -3.55
C ILE A 36 -17.91 -16.76 -2.07
N GLU A 37 -17.02 -17.73 -1.84
CA GLU A 37 -16.65 -18.22 -0.51
C GLU A 37 -15.71 -17.26 0.25
N ALA A 38 -16.25 -16.12 0.70
CA ALA A 38 -15.47 -15.13 1.44
C ALA A 38 -15.15 -15.55 2.90
N PRO A 39 -13.90 -15.37 3.37
CA PRO A 39 -13.51 -15.68 4.74
C PRO A 39 -14.25 -14.81 5.76
N GLU A 40 -14.32 -15.29 6.99
CA GLU A 40 -15.08 -14.61 8.04
C GLU A 40 -14.46 -13.27 8.43
N THR A 41 -13.14 -13.23 8.53
CA THR A 41 -12.33 -12.08 8.95
C THR A 41 -11.22 -11.80 7.96
N VAL A 42 -10.67 -10.59 7.99
CA VAL A 42 -9.39 -10.29 7.35
C VAL A 42 -8.22 -10.89 8.14
N VAL A 43 -7.13 -11.24 7.45
CA VAL A 43 -5.88 -11.67 8.06
C VAL A 43 -4.99 -10.46 8.37
N ARG A 44 -4.19 -10.54 9.45
CA ARG A 44 -3.37 -9.42 9.94
C ARG A 44 -1.92 -9.76 10.24
N ARG A 45 -1.53 -11.02 10.04
CA ARG A 45 -0.19 -11.54 10.30
C ARG A 45 0.08 -12.80 9.49
N ASN A 46 1.35 -13.16 9.37
CA ASN A 46 1.83 -14.32 8.63
C ASN A 46 1.23 -15.63 9.15
N GLY A 47 1.07 -15.76 10.47
CA GLY A 47 0.50 -16.95 11.10
C GLY A 47 -0.98 -17.21 10.79
N ASP A 48 -1.68 -16.23 10.20
CA ASP A 48 -3.07 -16.40 9.75
C ASP A 48 -3.16 -16.89 8.28
N LEU A 49 -2.04 -16.89 7.55
CA LEU A 49 -1.97 -17.36 6.16
C LEU A 49 -1.86 -18.89 6.10
N PRO A 50 -2.59 -19.55 5.18
CA PRO A 50 -2.41 -20.97 4.94
C PRO A 50 -0.96 -21.31 4.53
N PRO A 51 -0.39 -22.40 5.03
CA PRO A 51 0.94 -22.85 4.60
C PRO A 51 0.92 -23.23 3.12
N VAL A 52 2.03 -22.99 2.43
CA VAL A 52 2.24 -23.39 1.04
C VAL A 52 3.55 -24.18 0.97
N PRO A 53 3.52 -25.50 1.26
CA PRO A 53 4.73 -26.31 1.29
C PRO A 53 5.48 -26.25 -0.03
N GLY A 54 6.77 -25.89 0.03
CA GLY A 54 7.60 -25.69 -1.17
C GLY A 54 7.61 -24.24 -1.70
N GLY A 55 6.86 -23.34 -1.08
CA GLY A 55 6.76 -21.94 -1.48
C GLY A 55 5.67 -21.67 -2.52
N ILE A 56 5.42 -20.39 -2.76
CA ILE A 56 4.48 -19.90 -3.76
C ILE A 56 5.18 -19.89 -5.11
N LEU A 57 4.56 -20.54 -6.09
CA LEU A 57 5.06 -20.66 -7.45
C LEU A 57 4.31 -19.71 -8.39
N ASP A 58 4.99 -19.19 -9.41
CA ASP A 58 4.32 -18.52 -10.53
C ASP A 58 3.75 -19.52 -11.55
N ALA A 59 3.19 -18.99 -12.65
CA ALA A 59 2.64 -19.79 -13.74
C ALA A 59 3.70 -20.63 -14.48
N ALA A 60 4.99 -20.28 -14.38
CA ALA A 60 6.10 -21.04 -14.94
C ALA A 60 6.64 -22.11 -13.97
N GLY A 61 6.17 -22.14 -12.72
CA GLY A 61 6.61 -23.06 -11.68
C GLY A 61 7.82 -22.57 -10.89
N GLU A 62 8.25 -21.32 -11.07
CA GLU A 62 9.35 -20.72 -10.33
C GLU A 62 8.89 -20.23 -8.97
N VAL A 63 9.70 -20.42 -7.93
CA VAL A 63 9.40 -19.94 -6.57
C VAL A 63 9.51 -18.42 -6.53
N ILE A 64 8.37 -17.75 -6.34
CA ILE A 64 8.29 -16.28 -6.26
C ILE A 64 8.14 -15.78 -4.83
N ALA A 65 7.83 -16.66 -3.88
CA ALA A 65 7.74 -16.32 -2.47
C ALA A 65 7.90 -17.58 -1.58
N PRO A 66 8.50 -17.49 -0.38
CA PRO A 66 8.59 -18.61 0.57
C PRO A 66 7.22 -19.09 1.07
N ASP A 67 7.21 -20.24 1.74
CA ASP A 67 6.04 -20.72 2.47
C ASP A 67 5.73 -19.74 3.63
N PRO A 68 4.50 -19.18 3.74
CA PRO A 68 4.13 -18.30 4.85
C PRO A 68 4.45 -18.87 6.24
N ALA A 69 4.39 -20.20 6.41
CA ALA A 69 4.70 -20.87 7.67
C ALA A 69 6.20 -20.81 8.06
N THR A 70 7.07 -20.36 7.16
CA THR A 70 8.51 -20.15 7.43
C THR A 70 8.84 -18.74 7.90
N LEU A 71 7.89 -17.81 7.82
CA LEU A 71 8.07 -16.43 8.26
C LEU A 71 7.76 -16.24 9.75
N PRO A 72 8.26 -15.16 10.39
CA PRO A 72 7.88 -14.80 11.75
C PRO A 72 6.35 -14.66 11.84
N PRO A 73 5.66 -15.42 12.71
CA PRO A 73 4.21 -15.56 12.66
C PRO A 73 3.44 -14.31 13.05
N ASP A 74 4.04 -13.41 13.84
CA ASP A 74 3.42 -12.18 14.32
C ASP A 74 3.77 -10.95 13.47
N GLU A 75 4.63 -11.11 12.47
CA GLU A 75 4.86 -10.09 11.44
C GLU A 75 3.80 -10.21 10.34
N PHE A 76 3.80 -9.27 9.39
CA PHE A 76 2.91 -9.35 8.24
C PHE A 76 3.60 -8.93 6.95
N ASP A 77 3.98 -9.91 6.14
CA ASP A 77 4.59 -9.70 4.83
C ASP A 77 3.49 -9.54 3.77
N PHE A 78 3.42 -8.34 3.20
CA PHE A 78 2.38 -8.01 2.21
C PHE A 78 2.60 -8.72 0.87
N HIS A 79 3.85 -8.97 0.49
CA HIS A 79 4.15 -9.71 -0.73
C HIS A 79 3.70 -11.17 -0.61
N GLN A 80 3.88 -11.81 0.55
CA GLN A 80 3.32 -13.15 0.79
C GLN A 80 1.81 -13.19 0.69
N LEU A 81 1.15 -12.21 1.32
CA LEU A 81 -0.30 -12.08 1.26
C LEU A 81 -0.76 -11.95 -0.20
N TRP A 82 -0.18 -11.02 -0.96
CA TRP A 82 -0.64 -10.72 -2.31
C TRP A 82 -0.35 -11.84 -3.31
N LEU A 83 0.70 -12.62 -3.09
CA LEU A 83 1.04 -13.77 -3.93
C LEU A 83 0.37 -15.07 -3.46
N SER A 84 -0.32 -15.06 -2.31
CA SER A 84 -0.96 -16.25 -1.77
C SER A 84 -1.92 -16.88 -2.78
N PRO A 85 -1.81 -18.19 -3.08
CA PRO A 85 -2.78 -18.88 -3.94
C PRO A 85 -4.19 -18.95 -3.31
N ALA A 86 -4.30 -18.65 -2.02
CA ALA A 86 -5.55 -18.53 -1.30
C ALA A 86 -6.13 -17.10 -1.32
N LEU A 87 -5.46 -16.11 -1.93
CA LEU A 87 -5.93 -14.74 -1.94
C LEU A 87 -7.27 -14.61 -2.68
N LEU A 88 -8.31 -14.19 -1.96
CA LEU A 88 -9.59 -13.80 -2.56
C LEU A 88 -9.67 -12.29 -2.77
N PHE A 89 -9.24 -11.51 -1.78
CA PHE A 89 -9.34 -10.05 -1.81
C PHE A 89 -8.18 -9.42 -1.05
N GLY A 90 -7.46 -8.51 -1.70
CA GLY A 90 -6.35 -7.80 -1.09
C GLY A 90 -6.42 -6.30 -1.38
N GLN A 91 -5.92 -5.49 -0.46
CA GLN A 91 -5.60 -4.09 -0.73
C GLN A 91 -4.10 -3.95 -0.96
N THR A 92 -3.74 -3.22 -2.01
CA THR A 92 -2.37 -2.80 -2.32
C THR A 92 -2.39 -1.36 -2.83
N CYS A 93 -1.21 -0.78 -3.07
CA CYS A 93 -1.09 0.49 -3.79
C CYS A 93 -0.52 0.26 -5.20
N TRP A 94 -0.50 1.30 -6.03
CA TRP A 94 0.00 1.18 -7.40
C TRP A 94 1.49 0.89 -7.51
N GLY A 95 2.28 1.13 -6.45
CA GLY A 95 3.72 0.93 -6.47
C GLY A 95 4.13 -0.54 -6.62
N PRO A 96 3.71 -1.45 -5.71
CA PRO A 96 3.92 -2.89 -5.89
C PRO A 96 3.33 -3.42 -7.19
N MET A 97 2.17 -2.89 -7.61
CA MET A 97 1.53 -3.26 -8.88
C MET A 97 2.43 -2.99 -10.08
N GLU A 98 2.98 -1.78 -10.18
CA GLU A 98 3.92 -1.38 -11.25
C GLU A 98 5.26 -2.12 -11.15
N LEU A 99 5.68 -2.48 -9.93
CA LEU A 99 6.93 -3.21 -9.67
C LEU A 99 6.79 -4.73 -9.78
N GLY A 100 5.73 -5.21 -10.42
CA GLY A 100 5.61 -6.58 -10.91
C GLY A 100 4.48 -7.39 -10.29
N LEU A 101 3.84 -6.91 -9.23
CA LEU A 101 2.70 -7.60 -8.62
C LEU A 101 1.54 -7.75 -9.60
N ALA A 102 1.36 -6.80 -10.53
CA ALA A 102 0.32 -6.83 -11.57
C ALA A 102 0.36 -8.07 -12.48
N ARG A 103 1.47 -8.83 -12.51
CA ARG A 103 1.57 -10.09 -13.25
C ARG A 103 0.87 -11.26 -12.55
N HIS A 104 0.63 -11.14 -11.24
CA HIS A 104 0.16 -12.22 -10.38
C HIS A 104 -1.23 -11.99 -9.83
N VAL A 105 -1.69 -10.73 -9.79
CA VAL A 105 -3.01 -10.35 -9.26
C VAL A 105 -3.80 -9.52 -10.26
N GLN A 106 -5.11 -9.46 -10.07
CA GLN A 106 -6.01 -8.65 -10.88
C GLN A 106 -6.60 -7.50 -10.06
N VAL A 107 -6.56 -6.29 -10.61
CA VAL A 107 -7.31 -5.15 -10.06
C VAL A 107 -8.80 -5.37 -10.33
N ILE A 108 -9.59 -5.38 -9.26
CA ILE A 108 -11.05 -5.57 -9.34
C ILE A 108 -11.84 -4.30 -8.96
N ALA A 109 -11.20 -3.37 -8.26
CA ALA A 109 -11.79 -2.10 -7.83
C ALA A 109 -10.69 -1.11 -7.43
N GLN A 110 -11.04 0.18 -7.43
CA GLN A 110 -10.22 1.26 -6.86
C GLN A 110 -11.10 2.10 -5.91
N PRO A 111 -10.54 2.61 -4.80
CA PRO A 111 -11.24 3.60 -3.98
C PRO A 111 -11.57 4.85 -4.79
N ASN A 112 -12.68 5.50 -4.46
CA ASN A 112 -12.95 6.86 -4.91
C ASN A 112 -12.41 7.83 -3.85
N TYR A 113 -11.61 8.80 -4.29
CA TYR A 113 -10.93 9.79 -3.47
C TYR A 113 -11.57 11.19 -3.53
N ASP A 114 -12.71 11.39 -4.22
CA ASP A 114 -13.37 12.70 -4.39
C ASP A 114 -13.70 13.40 -3.06
N ALA A 115 -13.82 12.64 -1.97
CA ALA A 115 -14.09 13.16 -0.63
C ALA A 115 -12.85 13.80 0.04
N PHE A 116 -11.66 13.65 -0.54
CA PHE A 116 -10.40 14.07 0.06
C PHE A 116 -9.72 15.15 -0.77
N GLU A 117 -8.98 16.04 -0.09
CA GLU A 117 -8.18 17.06 -0.76
C GLU A 117 -7.13 16.42 -1.68
N GLY A 118 -7.05 16.90 -2.92
CA GLY A 118 -6.19 16.33 -3.95
C GLY A 118 -6.68 15.02 -4.55
N GLY A 119 -7.89 14.56 -4.19
CA GLY A 119 -8.55 13.43 -4.80
C GLY A 119 -9.36 13.80 -6.05
N GLN A 120 -9.32 12.93 -7.05
CA GLN A 120 -10.11 13.05 -8.29
C GLN A 120 -10.45 11.65 -8.82
N GLY A 121 -11.67 11.18 -8.58
CA GLY A 121 -12.12 9.84 -8.91
C GLY A 121 -11.23 8.80 -8.22
N GLU A 122 -10.52 7.99 -9.00
CA GLU A 122 -9.58 6.97 -8.50
C GLU A 122 -8.16 7.51 -8.22
N LEU A 123 -7.89 8.77 -8.56
CA LEU A 123 -6.60 9.41 -8.40
C LEU A 123 -6.53 10.20 -7.08
N TYR A 124 -5.34 10.29 -6.50
CA TYR A 124 -5.06 11.12 -5.33
C TYR A 124 -3.68 11.77 -5.44
N SER A 125 -3.52 12.93 -4.81
CA SER A 125 -2.22 13.59 -4.63
C SER A 125 -1.53 13.11 -3.35
N SER A 126 -0.22 12.86 -3.44
CA SER A 126 0.58 12.58 -2.25
C SER A 126 0.95 13.87 -1.53
N ALA A 127 0.95 13.86 -0.20
CA ALA A 127 1.33 15.01 0.62
C ALA A 127 2.77 14.86 1.13
N LEU A 128 3.54 15.94 1.09
CA LEU A 128 4.81 16.04 1.81
C LEU A 128 4.53 16.62 3.20
N VAL A 129 4.85 15.86 4.24
CA VAL A 129 4.64 16.25 5.63
C VAL A 129 5.98 16.66 6.24
N MET A 130 5.99 17.79 6.96
CA MET A 130 7.15 18.26 7.70
C MET A 130 6.73 18.74 9.10
N ALA A 131 7.69 18.80 10.02
CA ALA A 131 7.48 19.43 11.31
C ALA A 131 7.06 20.90 11.13
N ALA A 132 6.05 21.33 11.88
CA ALA A 132 5.58 22.71 11.81
C ALA A 132 6.69 23.70 12.20
N ASP A 133 6.94 24.67 11.33
CA ASP A 133 7.91 25.75 11.53
C ASP A 133 7.24 27.14 11.61
N GLY A 134 5.91 27.17 11.71
CA GLY A 134 5.11 28.39 11.65
C GLY A 134 4.74 28.84 10.23
N GLY A 135 5.21 28.12 9.20
CA GLY A 135 4.75 28.28 7.83
C GLY A 135 3.33 27.78 7.60
N PHE A 136 2.73 28.21 6.49
CA PHE A 136 1.40 27.77 6.08
C PHE A 136 1.46 26.43 5.33
N SER A 137 0.48 25.56 5.58
CA SER A 137 0.24 24.41 4.73
C SER A 137 -0.15 24.86 3.32
N VAL A 138 0.34 24.14 2.33
CA VAL A 138 -0.03 24.36 0.92
C VAL A 138 -1.18 23.42 0.58
N ALA A 139 -2.28 23.99 0.07
CA ALA A 139 -3.42 23.22 -0.40
C ALA A 139 -3.08 22.47 -1.70
N SER A 140 -3.76 21.35 -1.96
CA SER A 140 -3.57 20.60 -3.21
C SER A 140 -3.99 21.46 -4.42
N PRO A 141 -3.15 21.54 -5.48
CA PRO A 141 -3.45 22.33 -6.67
C PRO A 141 -4.68 21.82 -7.43
N GLN A 142 -5.57 22.73 -7.82
CA GLN A 142 -6.80 22.38 -8.55
C GLN A 142 -6.56 21.76 -9.93
N ASP A 143 -5.40 22.04 -10.55
CA ASP A 143 -5.05 21.48 -11.86
C ASP A 143 -4.36 20.10 -11.75
N GLY A 144 -4.26 19.54 -10.54
CA GLY A 144 -3.69 18.22 -10.28
C GLY A 144 -2.18 18.13 -10.46
N LYS A 145 -1.49 19.25 -10.70
CA LYS A 145 -0.03 19.25 -10.86
C LYS A 145 0.67 19.25 -9.52
N ALA A 146 1.83 18.61 -9.45
CA ALA A 146 2.69 18.68 -8.29
C ALA A 146 3.17 20.11 -8.02
N VAL A 147 3.07 20.54 -6.77
CA VAL A 147 3.68 21.78 -6.26
C VAL A 147 4.70 21.38 -5.21
N ILE A 148 5.97 21.36 -5.61
CA ILE A 148 7.09 20.91 -4.79
C ILE A 148 7.96 22.13 -4.44
N PRO A 149 8.03 22.55 -3.15
CA PRO A 149 8.82 23.70 -2.74
C PRO A 149 10.32 23.32 -2.65
N LEU A 150 11.01 23.23 -3.79
CA LEU A 150 12.41 22.77 -3.88
C LEU A 150 13.34 23.50 -2.89
N ASP A 151 13.22 24.82 -2.76
CA ASP A 151 14.06 25.62 -1.86
C ASP A 151 13.87 25.22 -0.39
N LEU A 152 12.66 24.79 -0.01
CA LEU A 152 12.35 24.35 1.34
C LEU A 152 12.87 22.93 1.62
N LEU A 153 12.79 22.05 0.61
CA LEU A 153 13.17 20.64 0.71
C LEU A 153 14.68 20.42 0.59
N ARG A 154 15.39 21.28 -0.13
CA ARG A 154 16.81 21.10 -0.43
C ARG A 154 17.64 21.03 0.86
N GLY A 155 18.49 20.01 0.94
CA GLY A 155 19.34 19.73 2.10
C GLY A 155 18.59 19.18 3.33
N LYS A 156 17.28 18.91 3.25
CA LYS A 156 16.54 18.25 4.33
C LYS A 156 16.80 16.75 4.35
N ARG A 157 16.41 16.10 5.45
CA ARG A 157 16.32 14.65 5.55
C ARG A 157 14.94 14.21 5.07
N PHE A 158 14.91 13.27 4.13
CA PHE A 158 13.69 12.67 3.61
C PHE A 158 13.49 11.27 4.18
N ILE A 159 12.30 10.99 4.72
CA ILE A 159 11.93 9.68 5.23
C ILE A 159 10.74 9.18 4.43
N PHE A 160 10.81 7.94 3.96
CA PHE A 160 9.75 7.29 3.19
C PHE A 160 9.45 5.92 3.79
N ASN A 161 8.27 5.36 3.50
CA ASN A 161 7.85 4.09 4.09
C ASN A 161 8.67 2.92 3.55
N ASN A 162 8.55 2.60 2.27
CA ASN A 162 9.24 1.49 1.60
C ASN A 162 9.63 1.90 0.16
N PRO A 163 10.60 1.22 -0.48
CA PRO A 163 11.04 1.54 -1.84
C PRO A 163 9.96 1.35 -2.92
N ASP A 164 9.01 0.46 -2.68
CA ASP A 164 7.90 0.17 -3.58
C ASP A 164 6.68 1.06 -3.36
N SER A 165 6.78 2.09 -2.51
CA SER A 165 5.66 2.94 -2.16
C SER A 165 5.34 3.96 -3.27
N MET A 166 4.11 3.89 -3.80
CA MET A 166 3.63 4.89 -4.78
C MET A 166 3.69 6.29 -4.19
N SER A 167 3.02 6.53 -3.07
CA SER A 167 2.96 7.86 -2.44
C SER A 167 4.20 8.22 -1.63
N GLY A 168 4.92 7.24 -1.10
CA GLY A 168 6.06 7.50 -0.23
C GLY A 168 7.37 7.77 -0.95
N LEU A 169 7.54 7.27 -2.18
CA LEU A 169 8.81 7.42 -2.90
C LEU A 169 8.64 7.62 -4.40
N ILE A 170 7.87 6.75 -5.07
CA ILE A 170 7.81 6.69 -6.53
C ILE A 170 7.23 7.98 -7.13
N ALA A 171 6.11 8.47 -6.61
CA ALA A 171 5.46 9.69 -7.09
C ALA A 171 6.38 10.91 -6.96
N LEU A 172 6.98 11.13 -5.78
CA LEU A 172 7.93 12.22 -5.56
C LEU A 172 9.14 12.12 -6.48
N THR A 173 9.67 10.91 -6.70
CA THR A 173 10.80 10.69 -7.61
C THR A 173 10.45 11.15 -9.02
N ARG A 174 9.29 10.74 -9.53
CA ARG A 174 8.79 11.12 -10.87
C ARG A 174 8.54 12.61 -11.01
N ASP A 175 7.95 13.23 -9.99
CA ASP A 175 7.70 14.67 -10.00
C ASP A 175 9.01 15.48 -9.99
N LEU A 176 10.00 15.05 -9.20
CA LEU A 176 11.34 15.68 -9.19
C LEU A 176 12.04 15.50 -10.55
N GLU A 177 12.01 14.31 -11.13
CA GLU A 177 12.57 14.04 -12.46
C GLU A 177 11.93 14.92 -13.53
N ALA A 178 10.60 15.08 -13.49
CA ALA A 178 9.87 15.96 -14.40
C ALA A 178 10.25 17.45 -14.24
N MET A 179 10.74 17.84 -13.06
CA MET A 179 11.28 19.17 -12.76
C MET A 179 12.78 19.30 -13.11
N GLY A 180 13.43 18.25 -13.61
CA GLY A 180 14.87 18.23 -13.89
C GLY A 180 15.74 18.07 -12.64
N GLU A 181 15.16 17.62 -11.54
CA GLU A 181 15.82 17.33 -10.26
C GLU A 181 15.86 15.82 -10.01
N SER A 182 16.46 15.42 -8.89
CA SER A 182 16.42 14.04 -8.41
C SER A 182 16.21 14.03 -6.89
N LEU A 183 16.08 12.85 -6.30
CA LEU A 183 16.08 12.70 -4.85
C LEU A 183 17.38 13.18 -4.17
N ASP A 184 18.41 13.57 -4.93
CA ASP A 184 19.67 14.11 -4.39
C ASP A 184 19.55 15.58 -3.95
N ILE A 185 18.39 16.21 -4.14
CA ILE A 185 18.09 17.47 -3.47
C ILE A 185 18.12 17.31 -1.94
N PHE A 186 17.87 16.11 -1.41
CA PHE A 186 17.88 15.83 0.02
C PHE A 186 19.29 15.51 0.52
N ALA A 187 19.64 15.98 1.73
CA ALA A 187 20.94 15.68 2.34
C ALA A 187 21.07 14.22 2.78
N SER A 188 19.94 13.57 3.10
CA SER A 188 19.89 12.15 3.44
C SER A 188 18.49 11.59 3.21
N ARG A 189 18.43 10.27 3.02
CA ARG A 189 17.20 9.50 2.80
C ARG A 189 17.15 8.32 3.77
N GLY A 190 15.98 7.97 4.27
CA GLY A 190 15.80 6.82 5.18
C GLY A 190 14.46 6.13 4.97
N GLU A 191 14.49 4.80 5.05
CA GLU A 191 13.31 3.95 5.05
C GLU A 191 12.78 3.79 6.48
N SER A 192 11.47 3.93 6.68
CA SER A 192 10.82 3.80 7.99
C SER A 192 10.02 2.49 8.16
N GLY A 193 9.79 1.74 7.09
CA GLY A 193 9.00 0.51 7.08
C GLY A 193 7.48 0.72 7.07
N GLY A 194 6.97 1.96 7.08
CA GLY A 194 5.53 2.22 7.13
C GLY A 194 5.13 3.69 7.10
N HIS A 195 3.94 3.98 6.55
CA HIS A 195 3.43 5.35 6.36
C HIS A 195 3.46 6.19 7.65
N ARG A 196 2.97 5.63 8.75
CA ARG A 196 2.93 6.34 10.04
C ARG A 196 4.33 6.56 10.63
N SER A 197 5.24 5.62 10.41
CA SER A 197 6.63 5.72 10.87
C SER A 197 7.44 6.75 10.06
N SER A 198 6.92 7.22 8.93
CA SER A 198 7.56 8.27 8.11
C SER A 198 7.26 9.69 8.60
N ILE A 199 6.36 9.87 9.58
CA ILE A 199 5.93 11.17 10.13
C ILE A 199 6.74 11.51 11.39
#